data_AF-A0A257N8I4-F1
#
_entry.id   AF-A0A257N8I4-F1
#
_cell.length_a   1.000
_cell.length_b   1.000
_cell.length_c   1.000
_cell.angle_alpha   90.00
_cell.angle_beta   90.00
_cell.angle_gamma   90.00
#
_symmetry.space_group_name_H-M   'P 1'
#
loop_
_entity.id
_entity.type
_entity.pdbx_description
1 polymer ?
#
loop_
_entity_poly.entity_id
_entity_poly.type
_entity_poly.pdbx_seq_one_letter_code
_entity_poly.pdbx_strand_id
1 'polypeptide(L)'
;MPYDITLCCGQDCPLQDTCLRCTAVIVGRQDFFTRLPYDFGANQCSYYWDDRPSEEKIRPVAYQLWQNSGCQEGNALTHWLDARKQLIDKLRNS
;
A
#
# COMPACT_ATOMS: atom_id res chain seq x y z
N MET A 1 0.48 12.60 -4.23
CA MET A 1 -0.81 12.18 -3.61
C MET A 1 -2.04 12.65 -4.38
N PRO A 2 -3.08 11.81 -4.61
CA PRO A 2 -4.38 12.31 -5.07
C PRO A 2 -5.00 13.18 -3.97
N TYR A 3 -5.12 14.47 -4.24
CA TYR A 3 -5.58 15.46 -3.26
C TYR A 3 -7.09 15.40 -2.97
N ASP A 4 -7.84 14.55 -3.68
CA ASP A 4 -9.30 14.50 -3.66
C ASP A 4 -9.80 13.11 -3.24
N ILE A 5 -9.37 12.65 -2.07
CA ILE A 5 -9.88 11.42 -1.45
C ILE A 5 -10.29 11.67 0.00
N THR A 6 -11.47 11.20 0.39
CA THR A 6 -11.88 11.14 1.80
C THR A 6 -11.09 10.07 2.56
N LEU A 7 -10.35 10.46 3.59
CA LEU A 7 -9.53 9.55 4.38
C LEU A 7 -10.36 8.76 5.40
N CYS A 8 -9.80 7.67 5.89
CA CYS A 8 -10.39 6.80 6.89
C CYS A 8 -9.41 6.63 8.05
N CYS A 9 -9.89 6.70 9.29
CA CYS A 9 -9.05 6.48 10.47
C CYS A 9 -8.59 5.02 10.62
N GLY A 10 -9.26 4.08 9.93
CA GLY A 10 -8.90 2.67 9.91
C GLY A 10 -9.07 1.92 11.23
N GLN A 11 -9.56 2.55 12.30
CA GLN A 11 -9.70 1.93 13.62
C GLN A 11 -10.47 0.60 13.53
N ASP A 12 -9.85 -0.47 14.01
CA ASP A 12 -10.36 -1.85 14.00
C ASP A 12 -10.70 -2.42 12.61
N CYS A 13 -10.19 -1.80 11.54
CA CYS A 13 -10.41 -2.27 10.17
C CYS A 13 -9.36 -3.31 9.77
N PRO A 14 -9.75 -4.53 9.34
CA PRO A 14 -8.82 -5.55 8.86
C PRO A 14 -8.01 -5.14 7.61
N LEU A 15 -8.47 -4.10 6.89
CA LEU A 15 -7.87 -3.63 5.64
C LEU A 15 -7.02 -2.36 5.81
N GLN A 16 -6.78 -1.92 7.05
CA GLN A 16 -6.13 -0.62 7.33
C GLN A 16 -4.71 -0.51 6.72
N ASP A 17 -3.95 -1.61 6.64
CA ASP A 17 -2.56 -1.58 6.18
C ASP A 17 -2.40 -1.54 4.65
N THR A 18 -3.48 -1.85 3.92
CA THR A 18 -3.49 -1.97 2.45
C THR A 18 -4.49 -1.04 1.77
N CYS A 19 -5.15 -0.17 2.54
CA CYS A 19 -6.14 0.76 2.03
C CYS A 19 -5.54 2.17 1.92
N LEU A 20 -5.50 2.73 0.71
CA LEU A 20 -4.98 4.08 0.44
C LEU A 20 -5.61 5.14 1.36
N ARG A 21 -6.90 4.98 1.70
CA ARG A 21 -7.62 5.93 2.56
C ARG A 21 -7.12 5.94 4.00
N CYS A 22 -6.47 4.88 4.47
CA CYS A 22 -5.85 4.79 5.79
C CYS A 22 -4.34 5.06 5.74
N THR A 23 -3.68 4.70 4.64
CA THR A 23 -2.21 4.69 4.54
C THR A 23 -1.64 5.96 3.90
N ALA A 24 -2.48 6.79 3.27
CA ALA A 24 -2.07 8.04 2.66
C ALA A 24 -1.52 9.01 3.71
N VAL A 25 -0.44 9.71 3.36
CA VAL A 25 0.12 10.80 4.19
C VAL A 25 -0.82 12.00 4.13
N ILE A 26 -1.21 12.48 5.32
CA ILE A 26 -2.08 13.65 5.46
C ILE A 26 -1.25 14.90 5.21
N VAL A 27 -1.55 15.58 4.10
CA VAL A 27 -0.94 16.88 3.76
C VAL A 27 -2.04 17.94 3.73
N GLY A 28 -1.91 18.96 4.57
CA GLY A 28 -2.86 20.06 4.66
C GLY A 28 -4.20 19.65 5.29
N ARG A 29 -5.29 20.28 4.82
CA ARG A 29 -6.66 19.96 5.26
C ARG A 29 -7.19 18.80 4.42
N GLN A 30 -7.72 17.78 5.09
CA GLN A 30 -8.34 16.61 4.46
C GLN A 30 -9.67 16.29 5.12
N ASP A 31 -10.57 15.70 4.35
CA ASP A 31 -11.85 15.19 4.85
C ASP A 31 -11.70 13.74 5.30
N PHE A 32 -12.46 13.37 6.34
CA PHE A 32 -12.46 12.02 6.90
C PHE A 32 -13.88 11.45 6.94
N PHE A 33 -14.00 10.14 6.78
CA PHE A 33 -15.24 9.46 7.09
C PHE A 33 -15.59 9.64 8.57
N THR A 34 -16.83 10.03 8.84
CA THR A 34 -17.34 10.20 10.21
C THR A 34 -17.52 8.86 10.95
N ARG A 35 -17.62 7.75 10.20
CA ARG A 35 -17.73 6.38 10.73
C ARG A 35 -16.93 5.42 9.85
N LEU A 36 -16.48 4.31 10.42
CA LEU A 36 -15.79 3.27 9.67
C LEU A 36 -16.73 2.70 8.57
N PRO A 37 -16.32 2.73 7.28
CA PRO A 37 -17.15 2.24 6.17
C PRO A 37 -17.09 0.71 5.99
N TYR A 38 -16.28 0.02 6.79
CA TYR A 38 -16.10 -1.42 6.74
C TYR A 38 -17.31 -2.13 7.35
N ASP A 39 -17.84 -3.13 6.65
CA ASP A 39 -18.92 -4.00 7.11
C ASP A 39 -18.31 -5.29 7.67
N PHE A 40 -18.39 -5.45 9.00
CA PHE A 40 -17.91 -6.65 9.69
C PHE A 40 -18.78 -7.88 9.44
N GLY A 41 -20.07 -7.73 9.16
CA GLY A 41 -20.97 -8.85 8.87
C GLY A 41 -20.72 -9.46 7.50
N ALA A 42 -20.39 -8.61 6.52
CA ALA A 42 -20.06 -9.03 5.16
C ALA A 42 -18.55 -9.14 4.89
N ASN A 43 -17.70 -8.82 5.87
CA ASN A 43 -16.23 -8.85 5.77
C ASN A 43 -15.68 -8.05 4.58
N GLN A 44 -16.30 -6.91 4.26
CA GLN A 44 -16.01 -6.13 3.05
C GLN A 44 -16.13 -4.62 3.30
N CYS A 45 -15.49 -3.82 2.46
CA CYS A 45 -15.64 -2.37 2.47
C CYS A 45 -15.81 -1.86 1.03
N SER A 46 -16.96 -1.23 0.75
CA SER A 46 -17.25 -0.66 -0.58
C SER A 46 -16.33 0.50 -0.96
N TYR A 47 -15.67 1.11 0.03
CA TYR A 47 -14.72 2.20 -0.16
C TYR A 47 -13.26 1.74 -0.10
N TYR A 48 -13.02 0.41 -0.06
CA TYR A 48 -11.67 -0.15 -0.07
C TYR A 48 -10.95 0.26 -1.35
N TRP A 49 -9.75 0.81 -1.17
CA TRP A 49 -8.89 1.19 -2.27
C TRP A 49 -7.51 0.57 -2.03
N ASP A 50 -7.20 -0.49 -2.77
CA ASP A 50 -5.91 -1.18 -2.68
C ASP A 50 -4.76 -0.27 -3.11
N ASP A 51 -3.82 -0.01 -2.21
CA ASP A 51 -2.61 0.77 -2.47
C ASP A 51 -1.37 -0.10 -2.74
N ARG A 52 -1.54 -1.43 -2.76
CA ARG A 52 -0.44 -2.35 -3.01
C ARG A 52 0.02 -2.24 -4.47
N PRO A 53 1.34 -2.22 -4.72
CA PRO A 53 1.87 -2.28 -6.07
C PRO A 53 1.51 -3.62 -6.71
N SER A 54 1.13 -3.60 -7.99
CA SER A 54 0.91 -4.82 -8.77
C SER A 54 2.21 -5.59 -8.96
N GLU A 55 2.11 -6.91 -9.14
CA GLU A 55 3.27 -7.77 -9.40
C GLU A 55 4.09 -7.29 -10.62
N GLU A 56 3.42 -6.75 -11.64
CA GLU A 56 4.04 -6.17 -12.83
C GLU A 56 4.98 -5.00 -12.50
N LYS A 57 4.66 -4.23 -11.46
CA LYS A 57 5.51 -3.14 -10.96
C LYS A 57 6.61 -3.66 -10.03
N ILE A 58 6.32 -4.68 -9.21
CA ILE A 58 7.29 -5.27 -8.28
C ILE A 58 8.41 -5.99 -9.04
N ARG A 59 8.05 -6.78 -10.06
CA ARG A 59 8.98 -7.64 -10.81
C ARG A 59 10.23 -6.93 -11.33
N PRO A 60 10.16 -5.81 -12.08
CA PRO A 60 11.37 -5.14 -12.57
C PRO A 60 12.24 -4.59 -11.44
N VAL A 61 11.65 -4.10 -10.36
CA VAL A 61 12.39 -3.58 -9.19
C VAL A 61 13.07 -4.73 -8.44
N ALA A 62 12.37 -5.85 -8.23
CA ALA A 62 12.93 -7.03 -7.59
C ALA A 62 14.09 -7.62 -8.41
N TYR A 63 13.94 -7.66 -9.74
CA TYR A 63 14.99 -8.10 -10.64
C TYR A 63 16.23 -7.19 -10.57
N GLN A 64 16.03 -5.87 -10.54
CA GLN A 64 17.13 -4.92 -10.37
C GLN A 64 17.85 -5.10 -9.03
N LEU A 65 17.12 -5.34 -7.93
CA LEU A 65 17.71 -5.60 -6.62
C LEU A 65 18.55 -6.87 -6.61
N TRP A 66 18.09 -7.92 -7.29
CA TRP A 66 18.84 -9.16 -7.44
C TRP A 66 20.11 -8.99 -8.30
N GLN A 67 20.04 -8.23 -9.40
CA GLN A 67 21.24 -7.91 -10.18
C GLN A 67 22.26 -7.13 -9.35
N ASN A 68 21.79 -6.15 -8.56
CA ASN A 68 22.64 -5.31 -7.73
C ASN A 68 23.24 -6.07 -6.53
N SER A 69 22.60 -7.15 -6.07
CA SER A 69 23.13 -8.03 -5.01
C SER A 69 24.17 -9.04 -5.50
N GLY A 70 24.56 -8.96 -6.78
CA GLY A 70 25.53 -9.88 -7.38
C GLY A 70 24.91 -11.19 -7.87
N CYS A 71 23.61 -11.18 -8.19
CA CYS A 71 22.89 -12.32 -8.76
C CYS A 71 22.90 -13.57 -7.87
N GLN A 72 22.95 -13.39 -6.54
CA GLN A 72 22.98 -14.51 -5.60
C GLN A 72 21.69 -15.32 -5.66
N GLU A 73 21.81 -16.64 -5.76
CA GLU A 73 20.66 -17.56 -5.68
C GLU A 73 20.13 -17.65 -4.23
N GLY A 74 18.85 -18.05 -4.09
CA GLY A 74 18.20 -18.25 -2.78
C GLY A 74 17.55 -17.02 -2.16
N ASN A 75 17.80 -15.82 -2.68
CA ASN A 75 17.28 -14.55 -2.11
C ASN A 75 16.11 -13.93 -2.88
N ALA A 76 15.48 -14.68 -3.79
CA ALA A 76 14.42 -14.15 -4.66
C ALA A 76 13.23 -13.55 -3.87
N LEU A 77 12.80 -14.22 -2.79
CA LEU A 77 11.70 -13.74 -1.95
C LEU A 77 12.09 -12.43 -1.23
N THR A 78 13.31 -12.34 -0.71
CA THR A 78 13.81 -11.13 -0.03
C THR A 78 13.78 -9.94 -0.97
N HIS A 79 14.35 -10.08 -2.17
CA HIS A 79 14.35 -9.01 -3.17
C HIS A 79 12.94 -8.62 -3.63
N TRP A 80 12.01 -9.58 -3.68
CA TRP A 80 10.61 -9.30 -3.97
C TRP A 80 9.93 -8.46 -2.88
N LEU A 81 10.11 -8.83 -1.62
CA LEU A 81 9.55 -8.10 -0.48
C LEU A 81 10.16 -6.70 -0.36
N ASP A 82 11.47 -6.56 -0.59
CA ASP A 82 12.16 -5.26 -0.59
C ASP A 82 11.65 -4.35 -1.72
N ALA A 83 11.50 -4.89 -2.93
CA ALA A 83 10.95 -4.17 -4.07
C ALA A 83 9.52 -3.67 -3.78
N ARG A 84 8.68 -4.55 -3.23
CA ARG A 84 7.31 -4.20 -2.83
C ARG A 84 7.32 -3.07 -1.80
N LYS A 85 8.18 -3.16 -0.78
CA LYS A 85 8.31 -2.13 0.25
C LYS A 85 8.75 -0.78 -0.34
N GLN A 86 9.79 -0.77 -1.19
CA GLN A 86 10.25 0.46 -1.84
C GLN A 86 9.16 1.14 -2.68
N LEU A 87 8.34 0.36 -3.37
CA LEU A 87 7.23 0.89 -4.16
C LEU A 87 6.12 1.47 -3.27
N ILE A 88 5.78 0.78 -2.19
CA ILE A 88 4.80 1.28 -1.19
C ILE A 88 5.30 2.60 -0.59
N ASP A 89 6.55 2.65 -0.14
CA ASP A 89 7.14 3.84 0.46
C ASP A 89 7.16 5.01 -0.54
N LYS A 90 7.47 4.74 -1.81
CA LYS A 90 7.41 5.76 -2.87
C LYS A 90 5.99 6.27 -3.09
N LEU A 91 4.99 5.38 -3.16
CA LEU A 91 3.59 5.78 -3.32
C LEU A 91 3.07 6.59 -2.13
N ARG A 92 3.52 6.25 -0.93
CA ARG A 92 3.08 6.89 0.32
C ARG A 92 3.82 8.19 0.62
N ASN A 93 5.04 8.38 0.13
CA ASN A 93 5.87 9.57 0.37
C ASN A 93 6.01 10.51 -0.84
N SER A 94 5.26 10.30 -1.93
CA SER A 94 5.25 11.15 -3.15
C SER A 94 4.10 12.14 -3.24
#